data_AF-A0A941XN96-F1
#
_entry.id   AF-A0A941XN96-F1
#
_cell.length_a   1.000
_cell.length_b   1.000
_cell.length_c   1.000
_cell.angle_alpha   90.00
_cell.angle_beta   90.00
_cell.angle_gamma   90.00
#
_symmetry.space_group_name_H-M   'P 1'
#
loop_
_entity.id
_entity.type
_entity.pdbx_description
1 polymer ?
#
loop_
_entity_poly.entity_id
_entity_poly.type
_entity_poly.pdbx_seq_one_letter_code
_entity_poly.pdbx_strand_id
1 'polypeptide(L)'
;MKEESHGFLSKISDNVKVGFFRWWFVGAIYFFVGWGTKLGNSKTAFDFIFILALVTAMGMIFIFNPIVYGMFEIEQNGVIINKKINERSVWLGSLMKIGEFFKCFIVTILVFFSYQFINFGINKWFGHGSDTVVIKGEPIIYATLFIIFYNFLCFIVYKIYSLFKTIKAKREVKE
;
A
#
# COMPACT_ATOMS: atom_id res chain seq x y z
N MET A 1 37.41 -2.97 4.75
CA MET A 1 37.22 -3.59 3.42
C MET A 1 35.84 -4.22 3.43
N LYS A 2 34.82 -3.59 2.82
CA LYS A 2 33.51 -4.23 2.68
C LYS A 2 33.59 -5.09 1.43
N GLU A 3 33.42 -6.40 1.57
CA GLU A 3 33.26 -7.30 0.43
C GLU A 3 32.06 -6.84 -0.40
N GLU A 4 32.31 -6.33 -1.60
CA GLU A 4 31.28 -6.13 -2.61
C GLU A 4 30.87 -7.51 -3.13
N SER A 5 29.97 -8.14 -2.38
CA SER A 5 29.18 -9.26 -2.89
C SER A 5 28.33 -8.74 -4.06
N HIS A 6 28.85 -8.89 -5.29
CA HIS A 6 28.11 -8.66 -6.54
C HIS A 6 27.06 -9.76 -6.77
N GLY A 7 26.15 -9.93 -5.82
CA GLY A 7 24.99 -10.79 -5.95
C GLY A 7 23.93 -10.16 -6.87
N PHE A 8 23.11 -10.98 -7.53
CA PHE A 8 22.01 -10.54 -8.40
C PHE A 8 21.12 -9.45 -7.77
N LEU A 9 20.94 -9.47 -6.45
CA LEU A 9 20.16 -8.49 -5.69
C LEU A 9 20.78 -7.08 -5.68
N SER A 10 22.09 -6.93 -5.90
CA SER A 10 22.75 -5.62 -5.98
C SER A 10 22.38 -4.85 -7.25
N LYS A 11 21.88 -5.54 -8.29
CA LYS A 11 21.45 -4.94 -9.57
C LYS A 11 19.99 -4.45 -9.55
N ILE A 12 19.21 -4.87 -8.56
CA ILE A 12 17.80 -4.48 -8.42
C ILE A 12 17.74 -3.16 -7.64
N SER A 13 16.98 -2.18 -8.13
CA SER A 13 16.81 -0.91 -7.43
C SER A 13 16.09 -1.10 -6.11
N ASP A 14 16.44 -0.27 -5.12
CA ASP A 14 15.86 -0.34 -3.78
C ASP A 14 14.34 -0.09 -3.81
N ASN A 15 13.85 0.73 -4.72
CA ASN A 15 12.41 0.92 -4.95
C ASN A 15 11.68 -0.38 -5.31
N VAL A 16 12.28 -1.22 -6.16
CA VAL A 16 11.69 -2.52 -6.54
C VAL A 16 11.72 -3.48 -5.36
N LYS A 17 12.83 -3.52 -4.61
CA LYS A 17 12.93 -4.33 -3.38
C LYS A 17 11.88 -3.92 -2.36
N VAL A 18 11.69 -2.62 -2.14
CA VAL A 18 10.67 -2.08 -1.23
C VAL A 18 9.26 -2.42 -1.71
N GLY A 19 9.00 -2.33 -3.02
CA GLY A 19 7.73 -2.73 -3.60
C GLY A 19 7.42 -4.21 -3.37
N PHE A 20 8.39 -5.09 -3.63
CA PHE A 20 8.26 -6.52 -3.37
C PHE A 20 8.11 -6.83 -1.87
N PHE A 21 8.89 -6.18 -1.01
CA PHE A 21 8.78 -6.38 0.43
C PHE A 21 7.42 -5.92 0.95
N ARG A 22 6.87 -4.82 0.41
CA ARG A 22 5.51 -4.37 0.75
C ARG A 22 4.48 -5.39 0.31
N TRP A 23 4.58 -5.87 -0.92
CA TRP A 23 3.70 -6.90 -1.48
C TRP A 23 3.67 -8.14 -0.57
N TRP A 24 4.85 -8.65 -0.22
CA TRP A 24 4.97 -9.80 0.67
C TRP A 24 4.36 -9.51 2.05
N PHE A 25 4.68 -8.35 2.64
CA PHE A 25 4.23 -7.98 3.98
C PHE A 25 2.70 -7.87 4.08
N VAL A 26 2.06 -7.19 3.13
CA VAL A 26 0.59 -7.07 3.14
C VAL A 26 -0.09 -8.39 2.80
N GLY A 27 0.53 -9.23 1.97
CA GLY A 27 0.08 -10.61 1.72
C GLY A 27 0.14 -11.46 2.99
N ALA A 28 1.22 -11.36 3.77
CA ALA A 28 1.34 -12.05 5.05
C ALA A 28 0.28 -11.58 6.05
N ILE A 29 0.02 -10.27 6.15
CA ILE A 29 -1.07 -9.74 6.99
C ILE A 29 -2.42 -10.32 6.56
N TYR A 30 -2.71 -10.33 5.25
CA TYR A 30 -3.95 -10.93 4.74
C TYR A 30 -4.04 -12.42 5.08
N PHE A 31 -2.95 -13.17 4.95
CA PHE A 31 -2.92 -14.59 5.31
C PHE A 31 -3.29 -14.79 6.77
N PHE A 32 -2.66 -14.08 7.70
CA PHE A 32 -2.95 -14.24 9.13
C PHE A 32 -4.35 -13.75 9.52
N VAL A 33 -4.80 -12.62 8.97
CA VAL A 33 -6.11 -12.05 9.32
C VAL A 33 -7.24 -12.76 8.60
N GLY A 34 -7.15 -12.90 7.28
CA GLY A 34 -8.19 -13.47 6.42
C GLY A 34 -8.31 -14.98 6.51
N TRP A 35 -7.20 -15.71 6.61
CA TRP A 35 -7.23 -17.18 6.68
C TRP A 35 -6.93 -17.70 8.09
N GLY A 36 -6.06 -17.02 8.84
CA GLY A 36 -5.68 -17.41 10.19
C GLY A 36 -6.71 -17.05 11.28
N THR A 37 -7.71 -16.24 10.97
CA THR A 37 -8.82 -15.93 11.90
C THR A 37 -10.18 -16.32 11.33
N LYS A 38 -11.21 -16.36 12.18
CA LYS A 38 -12.60 -16.59 11.76
C LYS A 38 -13.22 -15.37 11.05
N LEU A 39 -12.52 -14.23 10.96
CA LEU A 39 -13.06 -13.00 10.37
C LEU A 39 -13.30 -13.12 8.86
N GLY A 40 -12.53 -13.95 8.15
CA GLY A 40 -12.78 -14.24 6.73
C GLY A 40 -14.13 -14.93 6.47
N ASN A 41 -14.72 -15.55 7.50
CA ASN A 41 -16.04 -16.18 7.48
C ASN A 41 -17.09 -15.39 8.26
N SER A 42 -16.79 -14.13 8.62
CA SER A 42 -17.73 -13.29 9.35
C SER A 42 -18.97 -12.99 8.49
N LYS A 43 -20.13 -12.85 9.15
CA LYS A 43 -21.40 -12.54 8.46
C LYS A 43 -21.41 -11.12 7.88
N THR A 44 -20.56 -10.25 8.39
CA THR A 44 -20.48 -8.83 8.00
C THR A 44 -19.13 -8.56 7.35
N ALA A 45 -19.12 -8.37 6.02
CA ALA A 45 -17.90 -8.04 5.27
C ALA A 45 -17.19 -6.78 5.81
N PHE A 46 -17.95 -5.86 6.40
CA PHE A 46 -17.43 -4.64 7.02
C PHE A 46 -16.43 -4.94 8.15
N ASP A 47 -16.74 -5.87 9.05
CA ASP A 47 -15.88 -6.19 10.20
C ASP A 47 -14.53 -6.71 9.73
N PHE A 48 -14.55 -7.57 8.71
CA PHE A 48 -13.35 -8.09 8.09
C PHE A 48 -12.52 -6.98 7.43
N ILE A 49 -13.14 -6.14 6.59
CA ILE A 49 -12.46 -5.03 5.89
C ILE A 49 -11.84 -4.05 6.91
N PHE A 50 -12.60 -3.70 7.95
CA PHE A 50 -12.17 -2.76 8.97
C PHE A 50 -10.96 -3.28 9.75
N ILE A 51 -11.04 -4.52 10.25
CA ILE A 51 -9.92 -5.13 11.01
C ILE A 51 -8.70 -5.33 10.12
N LEU A 52 -8.90 -5.81 8.88
CA LEU A 52 -7.80 -5.99 7.93
C LEU A 52 -7.10 -4.67 7.61
N ALA A 53 -7.87 -3.60 7.35
CA ALA A 53 -7.33 -2.27 7.11
C ALA A 53 -6.58 -1.72 8.33
N LEU A 54 -7.13 -1.91 9.53
CA LEU A 54 -6.52 -1.48 10.79
C LEU A 54 -5.18 -2.18 11.05
N VAL A 55 -5.17 -3.52 10.97
CA VAL A 55 -3.94 -4.31 11.19
C VAL A 55 -2.90 -3.97 10.12
N THR A 56 -3.32 -3.81 8.86
CA THR A 56 -2.43 -3.39 7.77
C THR A 56 -1.84 -2.01 8.04
N ALA A 57 -2.65 -1.03 8.43
CA ALA A 57 -2.18 0.31 8.77
C ALA A 57 -1.17 0.29 9.93
N MET A 58 -1.48 -0.44 11.01
CA MET A 58 -0.57 -0.58 12.15
C MET A 58 0.74 -1.26 11.75
N GLY A 59 0.66 -2.36 11.00
CA GLY A 59 1.84 -3.05 10.48
C GLY A 59 2.68 -2.13 9.58
N MET A 60 2.04 -1.35 8.71
CA MET A 60 2.73 -0.40 7.85
C MET A 60 3.43 0.70 8.65
N ILE A 61 2.75 1.30 9.61
CA ILE A 61 3.24 2.44 10.40
C ILE A 61 4.35 2.04 11.38
N PHE A 62 4.18 0.92 12.09
CA PHE A 62 5.05 0.55 13.21
C PHE A 62 6.10 -0.49 12.86
N ILE A 63 5.94 -1.25 11.76
CA ILE A 63 6.86 -2.32 11.39
C ILE A 63 7.48 -2.03 10.02
N PHE A 64 6.67 -1.99 8.97
CA PHE A 64 7.16 -1.90 7.59
C PHE A 64 7.94 -0.60 7.32
N ASN A 65 7.33 0.56 7.59
CA ASN A 65 7.93 1.85 7.28
C ASN A 65 9.25 2.08 8.06
N PRO A 66 9.35 1.82 9.37
CA PRO A 66 10.61 1.90 10.10
C PRO A 66 11.70 0.99 9.53
N ILE A 67 11.38 -0.26 9.19
CA ILE A 67 12.34 -1.22 8.61
C ILE A 67 12.83 -0.71 7.25
N VAL A 68 11.90 -0.34 6.37
CA VAL A 68 12.23 0.09 5.01
C VAL A 68 13.04 1.37 5.00
N TYR A 69 12.68 2.36 5.83
CA TYR A 69 13.47 3.59 5.96
C TYR A 69 14.82 3.37 6.67
N GLY A 70 14.99 2.28 7.42
CA GLY A 70 16.28 1.92 8.01
C GLY A 70 17.20 1.18 7.04
N MET A 71 16.64 0.39 6.11
CA MET A 71 17.38 -0.57 5.28
C MET A 71 17.58 -0.15 3.82
N PHE A 72 16.72 0.70 3.27
CA PHE A 72 16.71 1.01 1.83
C PHE A 72 16.77 2.51 1.56
N GLU A 73 17.47 2.88 0.49
CA GLU A 73 17.48 4.24 -0.05
C GLU A 73 16.33 4.40 -1.04
N ILE A 74 15.21 4.92 -0.56
CA ILE A 74 14.06 5.17 -1.43
C ILE A 74 14.30 6.46 -2.20
N GLU A 75 14.36 6.33 -3.52
CA GLU A 75 14.58 7.44 -4.45
C GLU A 75 13.28 7.77 -5.19
N GLN A 76 12.94 9.06 -5.28
CA GLN A 76 11.84 9.53 -6.12
C GLN A 76 12.36 10.65 -7.02
N ASN A 77 12.35 10.43 -8.33
CA ASN A 77 12.81 11.38 -9.36
C ASN A 77 14.23 11.92 -9.12
N GLY A 78 15.22 11.07 -8.83
CA GLY A 78 16.60 11.52 -8.59
C GLY A 78 16.89 11.95 -7.16
N VAL A 79 15.88 12.03 -6.29
CA VAL A 79 16.03 12.54 -4.92
C VAL A 79 15.73 11.44 -3.91
N ILE A 80 16.67 11.17 -3.01
CA ILE A 80 16.45 10.27 -1.87
C ILE A 80 15.41 10.92 -0.96
N ILE A 81 14.20 10.35 -0.93
CA ILE A 81 13.07 10.87 -0.14
C ILE A 81 13.11 10.40 1.31
N ASN A 82 13.92 9.39 1.59
CA ASN A 82 14.19 8.95 2.94
C ASN A 82 15.06 9.98 3.68
N LYS A 83 14.48 11.10 4.09
CA LYS A 83 15.04 11.88 5.19
C LYS A 83 14.96 11.04 6.45
N LYS A 84 16.08 10.90 7.19
CA LYS A 84 16.13 10.24 8.50
C LYS A 84 14.89 10.65 9.31
N ILE A 85 14.18 9.66 9.84
CA ILE A 85 12.98 9.87 10.69
C ILE A 85 13.26 10.92 11.78
N ASN A 86 14.51 11.00 12.25
CA ASN A 86 15.00 11.93 13.27
C ASN A 86 15.09 13.41 12.85
N GLU A 87 15.02 13.74 11.57
CA GLU A 87 15.07 15.14 11.08
C GLU A 87 13.67 15.75 10.89
N ARG A 88 12.61 14.97 11.12
CA ARG A 88 11.23 15.42 10.93
C ARG A 88 10.67 15.95 12.25
N SER A 89 9.91 17.04 12.19
CA SER A 89 9.16 17.48 13.37
C SER A 89 8.16 16.41 13.79
N VAL A 90 7.92 16.29 15.10
CA VAL A 90 6.95 15.32 15.67
C VAL A 90 5.59 15.47 15.00
N TRP A 91 5.15 16.71 14.78
CA TRP A 91 3.90 17.02 14.09
C TRP A 91 3.84 16.46 12.68
N LEU A 92 4.88 16.72 11.88
CA LEU A 92 4.93 16.24 10.51
C LEU A 92 5.00 14.71 10.46
N GLY A 93 5.76 14.09 11.36
CA GLY A 93 5.82 12.63 11.50
C GLY A 93 4.45 12.02 11.81
N SER A 94 3.70 12.60 12.75
CA SER A 94 2.34 12.16 13.08
C SER A 94 1.36 12.32 11.92
N LEU A 95 1.40 13.45 11.20
CA LEU A 95 0.57 13.65 10.01
C LEU A 95 0.85 12.62 8.91
N MET A 96 2.13 12.26 8.70
CA MET A 96 2.48 11.21 7.73
C MET A 96 1.92 9.85 8.15
N LYS A 97 1.97 9.51 9.44
CA LYS A 97 1.36 8.26 9.96
C LYS A 97 -0.15 8.25 9.79
N ILE A 98 -0.83 9.38 10.05
CA ILE A 98 -2.27 9.53 9.82
C ILE A 98 -2.60 9.37 8.33
N GLY A 99 -1.82 9.99 7.44
CA GLY A 99 -1.98 9.83 6.00
C GLY A 99 -1.80 8.37 5.56
N GLU A 100 -0.81 7.67 6.13
CA GLU A 100 -0.58 6.25 5.85
C GLU A 100 -1.74 5.37 6.34
N PHE A 101 -2.29 5.69 7.52
CA PHE A 101 -3.47 5.02 8.06
C PHE A 101 -4.65 5.11 7.10
N PHE A 102 -5.05 6.32 6.70
CA PHE A 102 -6.16 6.51 5.77
C PHE A 102 -5.90 5.86 4.41
N LYS A 103 -4.67 5.91 3.91
CA LYS A 103 -4.29 5.26 2.65
C LYS A 103 -4.53 3.75 2.73
N CYS A 104 -4.11 3.08 3.81
CA CYS A 104 -4.34 1.64 3.97
C CYS A 104 -5.84 1.30 3.99
N PHE A 105 -6.67 2.13 4.62
CA PHE A 105 -8.13 1.97 4.62
C PHE A 105 -8.73 2.09 3.22
N ILE A 106 -8.41 3.18 2.51
CA ILE A 106 -8.91 3.42 1.14
C ILE A 106 -8.48 2.27 0.22
N VAL A 107 -7.20 1.87 0.26
CA VAL A 107 -6.69 0.75 -0.55
C VAL A 107 -7.43 -0.54 -0.24
N THR A 108 -7.63 -0.88 1.03
CA THR A 108 -8.33 -2.12 1.41
C THR A 108 -9.77 -2.14 0.89
N ILE A 109 -10.47 -1.01 0.94
CA ILE A 109 -11.82 -0.86 0.37
C ILE A 109 -11.80 -1.05 -1.16
N LEU A 110 -10.83 -0.44 -1.86
CA LEU A 110 -10.68 -0.59 -3.31
C LEU A 110 -10.38 -2.05 -3.71
N VAL A 111 -9.54 -2.74 -2.94
CA VAL A 111 -9.28 -4.17 -3.15
C VAL A 111 -10.57 -4.97 -2.98
N PHE A 112 -11.35 -4.73 -1.92
CA PHE A 112 -12.63 -5.41 -1.71
C PHE A 112 -13.58 -5.23 -2.90
N PHE A 113 -13.80 -3.99 -3.34
CA PHE A 113 -14.66 -3.74 -4.50
C PHE A 113 -14.13 -4.35 -5.79
N SER A 114 -12.81 -4.49 -5.93
CA SER A 114 -12.22 -5.18 -7.07
C SER A 114 -12.58 -6.66 -7.09
N TYR A 115 -12.53 -7.35 -5.94
CA TYR A 115 -13.00 -8.74 -5.84
C TYR A 115 -14.49 -8.86 -6.19
N GLN A 116 -15.33 -7.92 -5.75
CA GLN A 116 -16.76 -7.91 -6.09
C GLN A 116 -16.96 -7.72 -7.60
N PHE A 117 -16.26 -6.76 -8.21
CA PHE A 117 -16.37 -6.46 -9.63
C PHE A 117 -15.87 -7.60 -10.51
N ILE A 118 -14.75 -8.23 -10.14
CA ILE A 118 -14.20 -9.39 -10.85
C ILE A 118 -15.17 -10.57 -10.78
N ASN A 119 -15.69 -10.91 -9.59
CA ASN A 119 -16.65 -12.00 -9.44
C ASN A 119 -17.94 -11.73 -10.23
N PHE A 120 -18.47 -10.50 -10.18
CA PHE A 120 -19.63 -10.10 -10.97
C PHE A 120 -19.38 -10.26 -12.47
N GLY A 121 -18.23 -9.82 -12.97
CA GLY A 121 -17.84 -9.96 -14.38
C GLY A 121 -17.75 -11.41 -14.82
N ILE A 122 -17.11 -12.26 -14.01
CA ILE A 122 -17.01 -13.71 -14.26
C ILE A 122 -18.40 -14.35 -14.27
N ASN A 123 -19.24 -14.08 -13.26
CA ASN A 123 -20.56 -14.68 -13.19
C ASN A 123 -21.43 -14.30 -14.40
N LYS A 124 -21.35 -13.04 -14.85
CA LYS A 124 -22.05 -12.57 -16.05
C LYS A 124 -21.53 -13.25 -17.32
N TRP A 125 -20.22 -13.52 -17.40
CA TRP A 125 -19.60 -14.15 -18.56
C TRP A 125 -19.92 -15.65 -18.66
N PHE A 126 -19.90 -16.36 -17.53
CA PHE A 126 -20.10 -17.82 -17.47
C PHE A 126 -21.55 -18.23 -17.15
N GLY A 127 -22.46 -17.27 -17.01
CA GLY A 127 -23.87 -17.53 -16.69
C GLY A 127 -24.10 -18.10 -15.29
N HIS A 128 -23.18 -17.86 -14.35
CA HIS A 128 -23.37 -18.25 -12.95
C HIS A 128 -24.36 -17.31 -12.26
N GLY A 129 -24.97 -17.78 -11.16
CA GLY A 129 -25.79 -16.93 -10.30
C GLY A 129 -25.00 -15.74 -9.74
N SER A 130 -25.64 -14.58 -9.56
CA SER A 130 -25.02 -13.32 -9.13
C SER A 130 -24.21 -13.43 -7.84
N ASP A 131 -24.61 -14.35 -6.96
CA ASP A 131 -24.06 -14.48 -5.61
C ASP A 131 -22.92 -15.50 -5.54
N THR A 132 -22.53 -16.07 -6.69
CA THR A 132 -21.45 -17.07 -6.75
C THR A 132 -20.10 -16.40 -6.53
N VAL A 133 -19.36 -16.81 -5.50
CA VAL A 133 -17.99 -16.35 -5.29
C VAL A 133 -17.03 -17.31 -5.98
N VAL A 134 -16.61 -16.96 -7.19
CA VAL A 134 -15.66 -17.76 -8.00
C VAL A 134 -14.22 -17.54 -7.51
N ILE A 135 -13.82 -16.28 -7.36
CA ILE A 135 -12.51 -15.90 -6.82
C ILE A 135 -12.70 -15.48 -5.37
N LYS A 136 -12.29 -16.38 -4.47
CA LYS A 136 -12.21 -16.10 -3.04
C LYS A 136 -11.03 -15.18 -2.74
N GLY A 137 -11.14 -14.45 -1.63
CA GLY A 137 -10.05 -13.63 -1.14
C GLY A 137 -8.85 -14.49 -0.73
N GLU A 138 -7.70 -14.22 -1.34
CA GLU A 138 -6.45 -14.91 -1.06
C GLU A 138 -5.26 -13.93 -0.93
N PRO A 139 -4.18 -14.32 -0.23
CA PRO A 139 -3.05 -13.44 0.04
C PRO A 139 -2.39 -12.83 -1.21
N ILE A 140 -2.22 -13.63 -2.26
CA ILE A 140 -1.46 -13.26 -3.47
C ILE A 140 -2.21 -12.20 -4.29
N ILE A 141 -3.46 -12.48 -4.68
CA ILE A 141 -4.29 -11.50 -5.40
C ILE A 141 -4.55 -10.27 -4.54
N TYR A 142 -4.79 -10.43 -3.22
CA TYR A 142 -4.96 -9.29 -2.32
C TYR A 142 -3.73 -8.39 -2.32
N ALA A 143 -2.54 -8.94 -2.12
CA ALA A 143 -1.30 -8.17 -2.10
C ALA A 143 -1.03 -7.47 -3.43
N THR A 144 -1.31 -8.15 -4.54
CA THR A 144 -1.14 -7.60 -5.89
C THR A 144 -2.05 -6.38 -6.10
N LEU A 145 -3.35 -6.52 -5.84
CA LEU A 145 -4.31 -5.42 -5.93
C LEU A 145 -3.97 -4.30 -4.96
N PHE A 146 -3.57 -4.63 -3.73
CA PHE A 146 -3.17 -3.67 -2.72
C PHE A 146 -2.03 -2.80 -3.23
N ILE A 147 -0.97 -3.38 -3.79
CA ILE A 147 0.18 -2.63 -4.31
C ILE A 147 -0.19 -1.75 -5.49
N ILE A 148 -1.02 -2.25 -6.40
CA ILE A 148 -1.52 -1.46 -7.54
C ILE A 148 -2.25 -0.21 -7.04
N PHE A 149 -3.25 -0.38 -6.16
CA PHE A 149 -4.01 0.76 -5.62
C PHE A 149 -3.18 1.66 -4.72
N TYR A 150 -2.29 1.10 -3.91
CA TYR A 150 -1.40 1.86 -3.05
C TYR A 150 -0.49 2.77 -3.87
N ASN A 151 0.14 2.24 -4.92
CA ASN A 151 1.00 3.02 -5.81
C ASN A 151 0.19 4.05 -6.59
N PHE A 152 -1.01 3.69 -7.04
CA PHE A 152 -1.93 4.61 -7.71
C PHE A 152 -2.33 5.79 -6.81
N LEU A 153 -2.68 5.54 -5.54
CA LEU A 153 -2.96 6.60 -4.58
C LEU A 153 -1.73 7.46 -4.30
N CYS A 154 -0.54 6.86 -4.17
CA CYS A 154 0.69 7.64 -4.02
C CYS A 154 0.94 8.55 -5.23
N PHE A 155 0.68 8.05 -6.44
CA PHE A 155 0.77 8.82 -7.67
C PHE A 155 -0.24 9.98 -7.70
N ILE A 156 -1.50 9.74 -7.32
CA ILE A 156 -2.53 10.80 -7.21
C ILE A 156 -2.09 11.87 -6.22
N VAL A 157 -1.71 11.48 -5.00
CA VAL A 157 -1.29 12.43 -3.95
C VAL A 157 -0.09 13.26 -4.43
N TYR A 158 0.89 12.62 -5.07
CA TYR A 158 2.04 13.31 -5.64
C TYR A 158 1.63 14.31 -6.74
N LYS A 159 0.77 13.90 -7.67
CA LYS A 159 0.26 14.77 -8.73
C LYS A 159 -0.48 15.97 -8.16
N ILE A 160 -1.37 15.76 -7.19
CA ILE A 160 -2.10 16.84 -6.49
C ILE A 160 -1.11 17.80 -5.83
N TYR A 161 -0.14 17.30 -5.06
CA TYR A 161 0.88 18.12 -4.43
C TYR A 161 1.68 18.96 -5.45
N SER A 162 2.10 18.34 -6.56
CA SER A 162 2.85 19.02 -7.61
C SER A 162 2.04 20.15 -8.27
N LEU A 163 0.74 19.94 -8.51
CA LEU A 163 -0.16 20.94 -9.07
C LEU A 163 -0.30 22.14 -8.12
N PHE A 164 -0.52 21.89 -6.82
CA PHE A 164 -0.60 22.96 -5.82
C PHE A 164 0.70 23.77 -5.75
N LYS A 165 1.85 23.10 -5.81
CA LYS A 165 3.16 23.77 -5.82
C LYS A 165 3.30 24.69 -7.04
N THR A 166 2.93 24.21 -8.23
CA THR A 166 2.98 25.01 -9.46
C THR A 166 2.01 26.21 -9.42
N ILE A 167 0.81 26.04 -8.85
CA ILE A 167 -0.16 27.13 -8.69
C ILE A 167 0.39 28.20 -7.75
N LYS A 168 0.99 27.80 -6.61
CA LYS A 168 1.58 28.72 -5.65
C LYS A 168 2.74 29.53 -6.26
N ALA A 169 3.67 28.85 -6.94
CA ALA A 169 4.79 29.53 -7.61
C ALA A 169 4.34 30.53 -8.68
N LYS A 170 3.26 30.23 -9.42
CA LYS A 170 2.68 31.17 -10.41
C LYS A 170 2.04 32.41 -9.77
N ARG A 171 1.57 32.33 -8.51
CA ARG A 171 1.02 33.48 -7.79
C ARG A 171 2.13 34.39 -7.29
N GLU A 172 3.21 33.82 -6.74
CA GLU A 172 4.37 34.57 -6.22
C GLU A 172 5.17 35.31 -7.31
N VAL A 173 5.07 34.90 -8.58
CA VAL A 173 5.71 35.59 -9.73
C VAL A 173 4.84 36.73 -10.30
N LYS A 174 3.56 36.79 -9.91
CA LYS A 174 2.61 37.82 -10.37
C LYS A 174 2.44 38.99 -9.39
N GLU A 175 2.98 38.87 -8.18
CA GLU A 175 3.10 39.92 -7.17
C GLU A 175 4.50 40.53 -7.23
#